data_AF-A0A519GL12-F1
#
_entry.id   AF-A0A519GL12-F1
#
_cell.length_a   1.000
_cell.length_b   1.000
_cell.length_c   1.000
_cell.angle_alpha   90.00
_cell.angle_beta   90.00
_cell.angle_gamma   90.00
#
_symmetry.space_group_name_H-M   'P 1'
#
loop_
_entity.id
_entity.type
_entity.pdbx_description
1 polymer ?
#
loop_
_entity_poly.entity_id
_entity_poly.type
_entity_poly.pdbx_seq_one_letter_code
_entity_poly.pdbx_strand_id
1 'polypeptide(L)'
;MPIGISDDHTELAATVRKWAESQGSIAAVRAAETDPSALDPWGTLPAEMGLSGIALPESVGGGGGTLLDQAVAVEAAGYALVPGPFLTTVVAGLMYDDEDLRTGIAEGRVTVGLGTSPLGVLDATRATHLSVPTATGHVLVAADQVEVRPGESVDLTRSVGEVVLDGVDLSGLPTNTTVGAPVELVVLAAAEASGIARWCLDTAVDYAKVREQFGKKIGAFQAVKHLCAEMLEISESVTAAAWDAAEAAEHGGEQARFSAGVAATVCFDGAVEVAKACIQVLGGIGFTFEHDSHLYLRRAIALRAFMGSTGAFAVDLGECARTGVRRSGDIDFGGQDDEFRDAARTEAQRIGALPEADQRAALADSGFLTPHWPVPFGLGAGAVQQLVIDQELENAGVERPDLVIGAWAAPTILEGGTDEQRERFVRPT
;
A
#
# COMPACT_ATOMS: atom_id res chain seq x y z
N MET A 1 -10.83 -6.79 1.12
CA MET A 1 -9.74 -7.77 1.08
C MET A 1 -8.83 -7.63 2.29
N PRO A 2 -8.39 -8.70 2.97
CA PRO A 2 -7.27 -8.63 3.90
C PRO A 2 -5.99 -9.06 3.14
N ILE A 3 -5.62 -8.22 2.16
CA ILE A 3 -4.29 -8.10 1.57
C ILE A 3 -3.74 -9.37 0.89
N GLY A 4 -4.35 -9.75 -0.24
CA GLY A 4 -3.73 -10.61 -1.25
C GLY A 4 -3.50 -9.79 -2.52
N ILE A 5 -2.26 -9.70 -2.98
CA ILE A 5 -1.98 -9.28 -4.36
C ILE A 5 -2.12 -10.48 -5.28
N SER A 6 -2.51 -10.25 -6.52
CA SER A 6 -2.61 -11.32 -7.52
C SER A 6 -1.23 -11.74 -8.05
N ASP A 7 -1.21 -12.85 -8.79
CA ASP A 7 -0.03 -13.23 -9.57
C ASP A 7 0.33 -12.13 -10.58
N ASP A 8 -0.67 -11.50 -11.21
CA ASP A 8 -0.49 -10.38 -12.14
C ASP A 8 0.18 -9.17 -11.47
N HIS A 9 -0.20 -8.84 -10.23
CA HIS A 9 0.46 -7.80 -9.45
C HIS A 9 1.93 -8.14 -9.16
N THR A 10 2.21 -9.39 -8.82
CA THR A 10 3.57 -9.87 -8.58
C THR A 10 4.42 -9.77 -9.84
N GLU A 11 3.87 -10.16 -11.01
CA GLU A 11 4.51 -10.06 -12.31
C GLU A 11 4.74 -8.60 -12.74
N LEU A 12 3.77 -7.72 -12.51
CA LEU A 12 3.89 -6.29 -12.74
C LEU A 12 5.06 -5.71 -11.94
N ALA A 13 5.09 -5.94 -10.62
CA ALA A 13 6.16 -5.44 -9.76
C ALA A 13 7.55 -5.95 -10.19
N ALA A 14 7.66 -7.23 -10.54
CA ALA A 14 8.91 -7.81 -11.04
C ALA A 14 9.35 -7.18 -12.37
N THR A 15 8.39 -6.91 -13.27
CA THR A 15 8.63 -6.27 -14.56
C THR A 15 9.13 -4.83 -14.40
N VAL A 16 8.51 -4.04 -13.53
CA VAL A 16 8.95 -2.67 -13.22
C VAL A 16 10.36 -2.65 -12.63
N ARG A 17 10.66 -3.51 -11.64
CA ARG A 17 12.00 -3.58 -11.04
C ARG A 17 13.07 -3.93 -12.07
N LYS A 18 12.82 -4.93 -12.91
CA LYS A 18 13.75 -5.37 -13.97
C LYS A 18 13.94 -4.29 -15.03
N TRP A 19 12.88 -3.60 -15.43
CA TRP A 19 12.97 -2.47 -16.35
C TRP A 19 13.84 -1.36 -15.76
N ALA A 20 13.57 -0.92 -14.53
CA ALA A 20 14.32 0.16 -13.89
C ALA A 20 15.81 -0.19 -13.72
N GLU A 21 16.13 -1.45 -13.41
CA GLU A 21 17.50 -1.98 -13.43
C GLU A 21 18.12 -1.88 -14.83
N SER A 22 17.41 -2.32 -15.87
CA SER A 22 17.91 -2.28 -17.26
C SER A 22 18.16 -0.87 -17.78
N GLN A 23 17.40 0.12 -17.29
CA GLN A 23 17.59 1.54 -17.60
C GLN A 23 18.67 2.20 -16.72
N GLY A 24 19.22 1.48 -15.74
CA GLY A 24 20.28 1.99 -14.87
C GLY A 24 19.80 3.02 -13.85
N SER A 25 18.61 2.85 -13.27
CA SER A 25 18.02 3.77 -12.27
C SER A 25 19.01 4.23 -11.19
N ILE A 26 19.57 3.28 -10.42
CA ILE A 26 20.52 3.58 -9.34
C ILE A 26 21.79 4.24 -9.89
N ALA A 27 22.26 3.83 -11.08
CA ALA A 27 23.45 4.41 -11.69
C ALA A 27 23.22 5.89 -12.08
N ALA A 28 22.03 6.23 -12.59
CA ALA A 28 21.64 7.60 -12.87
C ALA A 28 21.56 8.45 -11.59
N VAL A 29 20.97 7.90 -10.52
CA VAL A 29 20.91 8.58 -9.21
C VAL A 29 22.31 8.83 -8.64
N ARG A 30 23.23 7.86 -8.75
CA ARG A 30 24.63 8.06 -8.35
C ARG A 30 25.32 9.13 -9.18
N ALA A 31 25.13 9.12 -10.50
CA ALA A 31 25.70 10.16 -11.37
C ALA A 31 25.19 11.56 -10.99
N ALA A 32 23.92 11.66 -10.58
CA ALA A 32 23.28 12.90 -10.12
C ALA A 32 23.94 13.54 -8.90
N GLU A 33 24.73 12.81 -8.12
CA GLU A 33 25.53 13.40 -7.02
C GLU A 33 26.54 14.44 -7.51
N THR A 34 26.97 14.34 -8.78
CA THR A 34 27.92 15.27 -9.39
C THR A 34 27.39 15.95 -10.65
N ASP A 35 26.42 15.34 -11.32
CA ASP A 35 25.82 15.83 -12.55
C ASP A 35 24.29 15.63 -12.53
N PRO A 36 23.51 16.62 -12.05
CA PRO A 36 22.06 16.52 -11.99
C PRO A 36 21.37 16.21 -13.33
N SER A 37 22.02 16.47 -14.47
CA SER A 37 21.45 16.18 -15.80
C SER A 37 21.37 14.68 -16.11
N ALA A 38 22.06 13.84 -15.33
CA ALA A 38 21.95 12.38 -15.42
C ALA A 38 20.51 11.86 -15.21
N LEU A 39 19.65 12.68 -14.58
CA LEU A 39 18.24 12.35 -14.35
C LEU A 39 17.33 12.77 -15.51
N ASP A 40 17.80 13.53 -16.51
CA ASP A 40 16.96 14.10 -17.58
C ASP A 40 16.14 13.06 -18.37
N PRO A 41 16.70 11.89 -18.72
CA PRO A 41 15.91 10.84 -19.37
C PRO A 41 14.70 10.36 -18.56
N TRP A 42 14.76 10.44 -17.22
CA TRP A 42 13.72 9.93 -16.33
C TRP A 42 12.44 10.77 -16.30
N GLY A 43 12.42 11.91 -17.00
CA GLY A 43 11.18 12.64 -17.26
C GLY A 43 10.21 11.87 -18.18
N THR A 44 10.71 11.09 -19.15
CA THR A 44 9.86 10.43 -20.16
C THR A 44 9.86 8.90 -20.04
N LEU A 45 10.96 8.32 -19.56
CA LEU A 45 11.14 6.86 -19.49
C LEU A 45 9.97 6.10 -18.81
N PRO A 46 9.40 6.54 -17.66
CA PRO A 46 8.25 5.85 -17.08
C PRO A 46 7.04 5.79 -18.00
N ALA A 47 6.77 6.85 -18.76
CA ALA A 47 5.66 6.88 -19.72
C ALA A 47 5.95 6.03 -20.96
N GLU A 48 7.20 5.96 -21.42
CA GLU A 48 7.61 5.06 -22.53
C GLU A 48 7.39 3.57 -22.19
N MET A 49 7.51 3.20 -20.91
CA MET A 49 7.14 1.87 -20.42
C MET A 49 5.61 1.70 -20.22
N GLY A 50 4.84 2.80 -20.21
CA GLY A 50 3.41 2.81 -19.91
C GLY A 50 3.07 2.94 -18.43
N LEU A 51 4.06 3.16 -17.55
CA LEU A 51 3.86 3.23 -16.10
C LEU A 51 3.01 4.43 -15.65
N SER A 52 3.15 5.55 -16.37
CA SER A 52 2.45 6.80 -16.03
C SER A 52 0.94 6.75 -16.32
N GLY A 53 0.50 5.78 -17.12
CA GLY A 53 -0.88 5.67 -17.58
C GLY A 53 -1.63 4.45 -17.06
N ILE A 54 -1.06 3.61 -16.17
CA ILE A 54 -1.64 2.33 -15.75
C ILE A 54 -3.10 2.51 -15.29
N ALA A 55 -3.34 3.42 -14.36
CA ALA A 55 -4.69 3.70 -13.83
C ALA A 55 -5.49 4.74 -14.63
N LEU A 56 -4.98 5.20 -15.78
CA LEU A 56 -5.73 6.13 -16.64
C LEU A 56 -6.65 5.35 -17.59
N PRO A 57 -7.81 5.91 -17.98
CA PRO A 57 -8.71 5.27 -18.94
C PRO A 57 -8.05 4.98 -20.30
N GLU A 58 -8.45 3.89 -20.95
CA GLU A 58 -7.99 3.57 -22.31
C GLU A 58 -8.35 4.67 -23.33
N SER A 59 -9.43 5.43 -23.09
CA SER A 59 -9.87 6.52 -23.98
C SER A 59 -8.86 7.65 -24.13
N VAL A 60 -7.96 7.81 -23.15
CA VAL A 60 -6.87 8.80 -23.15
C VAL A 60 -5.50 8.14 -23.38
N GLY A 61 -5.49 6.90 -23.89
CA GLY A 61 -4.26 6.13 -24.10
C GLY A 61 -3.67 5.50 -22.84
N GLY A 62 -4.44 5.47 -21.73
CA GLY A 62 -4.05 4.79 -20.50
C GLY A 62 -4.18 3.26 -20.57
N GLY A 63 -3.82 2.59 -19.49
CA GLY A 63 -3.85 1.13 -19.34
C GLY A 63 -5.17 0.56 -18.85
N GLY A 64 -6.12 1.40 -18.40
CA GLY A 64 -7.42 0.96 -17.90
C GLY A 64 -7.37 0.16 -16.59
N GLY A 65 -6.24 0.16 -15.90
CA GLY A 65 -6.06 -0.50 -14.61
C GLY A 65 -6.64 0.28 -13.44
N THR A 66 -6.53 -0.32 -12.27
CA THR A 66 -6.95 0.24 -10.98
C THR A 66 -5.86 1.08 -10.33
N LEU A 67 -6.22 1.87 -9.32
CA LEU A 67 -5.29 2.52 -8.39
C LEU A 67 -4.40 1.50 -7.67
N LEU A 68 -4.90 0.30 -7.38
CA LEU A 68 -4.08 -0.79 -6.83
C LEU A 68 -2.97 -1.21 -7.81
N ASP A 69 -3.29 -1.36 -9.10
CA ASP A 69 -2.29 -1.67 -10.13
C ASP A 69 -1.22 -0.55 -10.21
N GLN A 70 -1.66 0.71 -10.13
CA GLN A 70 -0.74 1.84 -10.09
C GLN A 70 0.11 1.87 -8.81
N ALA A 71 -0.46 1.53 -7.66
CA ALA A 71 0.26 1.44 -6.39
C ALA A 71 1.34 0.35 -6.44
N VAL A 72 1.06 -0.80 -7.04
CA VAL A 72 2.04 -1.88 -7.26
C VAL A 72 3.22 -1.38 -8.11
N ALA A 73 2.95 -0.64 -9.19
CA ALA A 73 4.01 -0.04 -10.01
C ALA A 73 4.82 1.02 -9.26
N VAL A 74 4.16 1.86 -8.46
CA VAL A 74 4.82 2.89 -7.64
C VAL A 74 5.68 2.28 -6.53
N GLU A 75 5.21 1.22 -5.88
CA GLU A 75 6.01 0.46 -4.91
C GLU A 75 7.26 -0.12 -5.57
N ALA A 76 7.11 -0.79 -6.72
CA ALA A 76 8.22 -1.36 -7.45
C ALA A 76 9.23 -0.28 -7.90
N ALA A 77 8.75 0.89 -8.30
CA ALA A 77 9.57 2.05 -8.64
C ALA A 77 10.31 2.62 -7.41
N GLY A 78 9.66 2.67 -6.24
CA GLY A 78 10.29 3.03 -4.97
C GLY A 78 11.40 2.07 -4.55
N TYR A 79 11.18 0.76 -4.71
CA TYR A 79 12.21 -0.26 -4.50
C TYR A 79 13.41 -0.06 -5.42
N ALA A 80 13.17 0.26 -6.70
CA ALA A 80 14.23 0.47 -7.70
C ALA A 80 14.78 1.91 -7.75
N LEU A 81 14.38 2.77 -6.81
CA LEU A 81 14.80 4.16 -6.69
C LEU A 81 14.57 5.01 -7.95
N VAL A 82 13.49 4.75 -8.70
CA VAL A 82 13.17 5.46 -9.95
C VAL A 82 13.09 6.97 -9.70
N PRO A 83 13.96 7.79 -10.32
CA PRO A 83 14.00 9.23 -10.09
C PRO A 83 12.97 9.98 -10.95
N GLY A 84 12.84 11.28 -10.66
CA GLY A 84 12.01 12.21 -11.42
C GLY A 84 10.54 12.24 -11.00
N PRO A 85 9.70 12.95 -11.78
CA PRO A 85 8.31 13.26 -11.46
C PRO A 85 7.34 12.08 -11.62
N PHE A 86 7.77 10.83 -11.37
CA PHE A 86 6.90 9.68 -11.59
C PHE A 86 5.68 9.68 -10.66
N LEU A 87 5.90 9.73 -9.33
CA LEU A 87 4.82 9.76 -8.32
C LEU A 87 3.88 10.95 -8.56
N THR A 88 4.44 12.14 -8.70
CA THR A 88 3.68 13.39 -8.81
C THR A 88 2.88 13.45 -10.12
N THR A 89 3.41 12.90 -11.21
CA THR A 89 2.70 12.79 -12.49
C THR A 89 1.51 11.83 -12.41
N VAL A 90 1.69 10.61 -11.87
CA VAL A 90 0.58 9.65 -11.78
C VAL A 90 -0.53 10.15 -10.88
N VAL A 91 -0.17 10.79 -9.76
CA VAL A 91 -1.14 11.42 -8.85
C VAL A 91 -1.93 12.52 -9.57
N ALA A 92 -1.25 13.39 -10.33
CA ALA A 92 -1.93 14.45 -11.07
C ALA A 92 -2.91 13.90 -12.12
N GLY A 93 -2.56 12.83 -12.83
CA GLY A 93 -3.46 12.19 -13.80
C GLY A 93 -4.76 11.68 -13.18
N LEU A 94 -4.70 11.27 -11.91
CA LEU A 94 -5.87 10.81 -11.14
C LEU A 94 -6.65 11.96 -10.50
N MET A 95 -5.97 13.01 -10.04
CA MET A 95 -6.58 14.17 -9.39
C MET A 95 -7.43 15.03 -10.34
N TYR A 96 -6.95 15.25 -11.56
CA TYR A 96 -7.58 16.19 -12.49
C TYR A 96 -8.44 15.44 -13.50
N ASP A 97 -9.70 15.85 -13.63
CA ASP A 97 -10.61 15.37 -14.68
C ASP A 97 -10.44 16.19 -15.95
N ASP A 98 -9.25 16.07 -16.56
CA ASP A 98 -8.85 16.82 -17.76
C ASP A 98 -8.28 15.85 -18.80
N GLU A 99 -8.96 15.75 -19.95
CA GLU A 99 -8.65 14.77 -21.01
C GLU A 99 -7.31 15.05 -21.68
N ASP A 100 -6.99 16.34 -21.91
CA ASP A 100 -5.73 16.77 -22.55
C ASP A 100 -4.53 16.48 -21.65
N LEU A 101 -4.65 16.75 -20.35
CA LEU A 101 -3.66 16.40 -19.34
C LEU A 101 -3.41 14.90 -19.31
N ARG A 102 -4.47 14.10 -19.16
CA ARG A 102 -4.34 12.63 -19.03
C ARG A 102 -3.74 12.02 -20.30
N THR A 103 -4.15 12.49 -21.47
CA THR A 103 -3.55 12.08 -22.75
C THR A 103 -2.07 12.46 -22.81
N GLY A 104 -1.72 13.69 -22.41
CA GLY A 104 -0.34 14.14 -22.35
C GLY A 104 0.53 13.32 -21.40
N ILE A 105 -0.03 12.89 -20.26
CA ILE A 105 0.65 12.02 -19.29
C ILE A 105 0.87 10.61 -19.86
N ALA A 106 -0.17 10.01 -20.44
CA ALA A 106 -0.10 8.68 -21.04
C ALA A 106 0.93 8.61 -22.19
N GLU A 107 1.02 9.67 -23.00
CA GLU A 107 1.99 9.80 -24.11
C GLU A 107 3.40 10.23 -23.65
N GLY A 108 3.59 10.58 -22.38
CA GLY A 108 4.87 11.08 -21.85
C GLY A 108 5.24 12.51 -22.27
N ARG A 109 4.29 13.28 -22.83
CA ARG A 109 4.48 14.71 -23.17
C ARG A 109 4.31 15.61 -21.94
N VAL A 110 3.54 15.15 -20.95
CA VAL A 110 3.27 15.89 -19.72
C VAL A 110 3.80 15.15 -18.51
N THR A 111 4.58 15.86 -17.71
CA THR A 111 4.95 15.47 -16.35
C THR A 111 4.51 16.58 -15.41
N VAL A 112 4.11 16.21 -14.19
CA VAL A 112 3.53 17.14 -13.24
C VAL A 112 4.31 17.14 -11.95
N GLY A 113 4.81 18.29 -11.53
CA GLY A 113 5.27 18.53 -10.17
C GLY A 113 4.10 18.88 -9.27
N LEU A 114 4.12 18.49 -8.00
CA LEU A 114 2.97 18.62 -7.10
C LEU A 114 3.38 19.23 -5.76
N GLY A 115 2.61 20.23 -5.30
CA GLY A 115 2.76 20.80 -3.96
C GLY A 115 1.64 20.37 -3.02
N THR A 116 1.97 20.01 -1.77
CA THR A 116 1.01 19.73 -0.69
C THR A 116 0.82 20.91 0.26
N SER A 117 1.69 21.92 0.14
CA SER A 117 1.68 23.14 0.95
C SER A 117 2.14 24.32 0.09
N PRO A 118 1.82 25.56 0.46
CA PRO A 118 2.27 26.74 -0.28
C PRO A 118 3.80 26.97 -0.20
N LEU A 119 4.53 26.17 0.58
CA LEU A 119 5.96 26.35 0.82
C LEU A 119 6.86 25.61 -0.19
N GLY A 120 6.31 24.71 -1.02
CA GLY A 120 7.12 24.01 -2.01
C GLY A 120 6.36 23.01 -2.86
N VAL A 121 6.83 22.85 -4.09
CA VAL A 121 6.35 21.90 -5.10
C VAL A 121 7.46 20.88 -5.35
N LEU A 122 7.12 19.60 -5.25
CA LEU A 122 8.01 18.50 -5.61
C LEU A 122 8.07 18.39 -7.13
N ASP A 123 9.25 18.10 -7.66
CA ASP A 123 9.60 18.07 -9.08
C ASP A 123 9.46 19.41 -9.85
N ALA A 124 9.43 20.53 -9.11
CA ALA A 124 9.11 21.85 -9.67
C ALA A 124 9.99 22.34 -10.82
N THR A 125 11.26 21.93 -10.88
CA THR A 125 12.20 22.42 -11.90
C THR A 125 12.40 21.44 -13.06
N ARG A 126 11.77 20.27 -13.01
CA ARG A 126 11.94 19.19 -13.98
C ARG A 126 10.64 18.78 -14.66
N ALA A 127 9.50 19.05 -14.04
CA ALA A 127 8.19 18.77 -14.61
C ALA A 127 7.77 19.81 -15.67
N THR A 128 6.94 19.41 -16.63
CA THR A 128 6.41 20.35 -17.65
C THR A 128 5.21 21.16 -17.14
N HIS A 129 4.48 20.63 -16.15
CA HIS A 129 3.36 21.28 -15.49
C HIS A 129 3.49 21.19 -13.96
N LEU A 130 2.79 22.06 -13.25
CA LEU A 130 2.86 22.18 -11.79
C LEU A 130 1.44 22.24 -11.21
N SER A 131 1.11 21.30 -10.34
CA SER A 131 -0.08 21.34 -9.49
C SER A 131 0.26 22.14 -8.23
N VAL A 132 -0.19 23.40 -8.22
CA VAL A 132 0.11 24.36 -7.16
C VAL A 132 -1.07 24.43 -6.17
N PRO A 133 -0.84 24.24 -4.86
CA PRO A 133 -1.89 24.35 -3.86
C PRO A 133 -2.34 25.81 -3.69
N THR A 134 -3.63 25.99 -3.50
CA THR A 134 -4.35 27.25 -3.31
C THR A 134 -5.26 27.15 -2.09
N ALA A 135 -5.91 28.25 -1.69
CA ALA A 135 -6.85 28.24 -0.57
C ALA A 135 -8.09 27.33 -0.79
N THR A 136 -8.40 27.00 -2.04
CA THR A 136 -9.63 26.26 -2.42
C THR A 136 -9.34 24.91 -3.09
N GLY A 137 -8.08 24.47 -3.08
CA GLY A 137 -7.64 23.21 -3.68
C GLY A 137 -6.37 23.41 -4.48
N HIS A 138 -6.29 22.91 -5.70
CA HIS A 138 -5.11 23.01 -6.57
C HIS A 138 -5.44 23.63 -7.92
N VAL A 139 -4.47 24.34 -8.49
CA VAL A 139 -4.49 24.81 -9.89
C VAL A 139 -3.33 24.20 -10.65
N LEU A 140 -3.58 23.73 -11.87
CA LEU A 140 -2.54 23.24 -12.76
C LEU A 140 -2.04 24.38 -13.66
N VAL A 141 -0.75 24.64 -13.65
CA VAL A 141 -0.10 25.65 -14.50
C VAL A 141 1.01 25.01 -15.33
N ALA A 142 1.24 25.50 -16.54
CA ALA A 142 2.44 25.11 -17.30
C ALA A 142 3.68 25.73 -16.64
N ALA A 143 4.76 24.96 -16.52
CA ALA A 143 5.96 25.39 -15.80
C ALA A 143 6.65 26.59 -16.46
N ASP A 144 6.49 26.78 -17.78
CA ASP A 144 7.04 27.91 -18.54
C ASP A 144 6.20 29.19 -18.45
N GLN A 145 5.03 29.15 -17.80
CA GLN A 145 4.15 30.29 -17.58
C GLN A 145 4.30 30.93 -16.19
N VAL A 146 5.12 30.35 -15.32
CA VAL A 146 5.29 30.77 -13.93
C VAL A 146 6.77 30.89 -13.55
N GLU A 147 7.08 31.73 -12.57
CA GLU A 147 8.43 31.74 -11.98
C GLU A 147 8.55 30.58 -11.00
N VAL A 148 9.55 29.72 -11.22
CA VAL A 148 9.94 28.67 -10.27
C VAL A 148 11.28 29.06 -9.65
N ARG A 149 11.30 29.21 -8.32
CA ARG A 149 12.53 29.41 -7.56
C ARG A 149 13.04 28.05 -7.08
N PRO A 150 14.17 27.55 -7.61
CA PRO A 150 14.70 26.25 -7.23
C PRO A 150 15.06 26.21 -5.74
N GLY A 151 14.70 25.12 -5.07
CA GLY A 151 15.14 24.81 -3.71
C GLY A 151 16.20 23.71 -3.69
N GLU A 152 16.88 23.57 -2.55
CA GLU A 152 17.80 22.45 -2.30
C GLU A 152 17.04 21.27 -1.68
N SER A 153 17.01 20.15 -2.40
CA SER A 153 16.41 18.90 -1.92
C SER A 153 17.43 18.05 -1.18
N VAL A 154 17.00 17.40 -0.10
CA VAL A 154 17.77 16.33 0.56
C VAL A 154 17.79 15.06 -0.31
N ASP A 155 16.70 14.82 -1.04
CA ASP A 155 16.56 13.73 -2.00
C ASP A 155 17.06 14.18 -3.38
N LEU A 156 18.12 13.54 -3.86
CA LEU A 156 18.71 13.85 -5.16
C LEU A 156 17.86 13.34 -6.32
N THR A 157 16.92 12.42 -6.07
CA THR A 157 16.11 11.81 -7.12
C THR A 157 14.98 12.71 -7.60
N ARG A 158 14.70 13.81 -6.89
CA ARG A 158 13.60 14.74 -7.18
C ARG A 158 14.02 16.18 -6.93
N SER A 159 13.56 17.09 -7.77
CA SER A 159 13.77 18.53 -7.53
C SER A 159 12.71 19.07 -6.59
N VAL A 160 12.98 20.20 -5.94
CA VAL A 160 11.97 20.97 -5.19
C VAL A 160 12.07 22.44 -5.57
N GLY A 161 10.97 23.18 -5.47
CA GLY A 161 10.97 24.62 -5.74
C GLY A 161 9.74 25.35 -5.22
N GLU A 162 9.88 26.65 -5.03
CA GLU A 162 8.76 27.57 -4.76
C GLU A 162 8.19 28.04 -6.11
N VAL A 163 6.88 27.99 -6.25
CA VAL A 163 6.17 28.45 -7.47
C VAL A 163 5.49 29.77 -7.18
N VAL A 164 5.81 30.79 -7.96
CA VAL A 164 5.27 32.15 -7.81
C VAL A 164 4.15 32.37 -8.83
N LEU A 165 2.93 32.53 -8.34
CA LEU A 165 1.73 32.79 -9.16
C LEU A 165 1.41 34.29 -9.33
N ASP A 166 2.35 35.19 -9.02
CA ASP A 166 2.11 36.63 -9.11
C ASP A 166 1.91 37.08 -10.57
N GLY A 167 0.80 37.76 -10.84
CA GLY A 167 0.45 38.23 -12.18
C GLY A 167 0.03 37.14 -13.18
N VAL A 168 -0.15 35.90 -12.74
CA VAL A 168 -0.58 34.78 -13.58
C VAL A 168 -2.11 34.77 -13.69
N ASP A 169 -2.64 34.73 -14.92
CA ASP A 169 -4.08 34.55 -15.13
C ASP A 169 -4.45 33.08 -14.91
N LEU A 170 -5.10 32.81 -13.78
CA LEU A 170 -5.55 31.48 -13.40
C LEU A 170 -6.92 31.12 -14.00
N SER A 171 -7.56 32.02 -14.74
CA SER A 171 -8.91 31.79 -15.27
C SER A 171 -8.91 30.72 -16.37
N GLY A 172 -9.79 29.73 -16.23
CA GLY A 172 -9.93 28.64 -17.20
C GLY A 172 -8.85 27.56 -17.12
N LEU A 173 -7.92 27.63 -16.17
CA LEU A 173 -6.96 26.55 -15.92
C LEU A 173 -7.62 25.35 -15.23
N PRO A 174 -7.13 24.11 -15.45
CA PRO A 174 -7.61 22.94 -14.72
C PRO A 174 -7.43 23.12 -13.21
N THR A 175 -8.49 22.80 -12.46
CA THR A 175 -8.50 22.90 -10.99
C THR A 175 -8.97 21.60 -10.37
N ASN A 176 -8.50 21.33 -9.15
CA ASN A 176 -9.01 20.28 -8.28
C ASN A 176 -9.41 20.95 -6.95
N THR A 177 -10.55 20.57 -6.37
CA THR A 177 -11.10 21.24 -5.18
C THR A 177 -10.66 20.62 -3.85
N THR A 178 -9.79 19.61 -3.88
CA THR A 178 -9.28 18.95 -2.69
C THR A 178 -8.32 19.86 -1.95
N VAL A 179 -8.67 20.22 -0.72
CA VAL A 179 -7.81 20.99 0.18
C VAL A 179 -6.98 20.03 1.03
N GLY A 180 -5.67 20.25 1.10
CA GLY A 180 -4.73 19.36 1.81
C GLY A 180 -4.15 18.28 0.90
N ALA A 181 -3.68 17.18 1.49
CA ALA A 181 -3.15 16.06 0.72
C ALA A 181 -4.30 15.21 0.13
N PRO A 182 -4.37 15.05 -1.21
CA PRO A 182 -5.34 14.15 -1.84
C PRO A 182 -5.17 12.70 -1.39
N VAL A 183 -6.25 11.92 -1.39
CA VAL A 183 -6.21 10.50 -0.98
C VAL A 183 -5.28 9.72 -1.90
N GLU A 184 -5.36 9.96 -3.21
CA GLU A 184 -4.52 9.35 -4.24
C GLU A 184 -3.04 9.63 -3.99
N LEU A 185 -2.70 10.84 -3.53
CA LEU A 185 -1.33 11.19 -3.15
C LEU A 185 -0.87 10.38 -1.94
N VAL A 186 -1.69 10.32 -0.88
CA VAL A 186 -1.34 9.57 0.33
C VAL A 186 -1.14 8.10 0.03
N VAL A 187 -2.04 7.51 -0.75
CA VAL A 187 -2.01 6.10 -1.17
C VAL A 187 -0.74 5.80 -1.96
N LEU A 188 -0.47 6.54 -3.04
CA LEU A 188 0.67 6.25 -3.91
C LEU A 188 2.01 6.60 -3.23
N ALA A 189 2.05 7.64 -2.40
CA ALA A 189 3.23 7.92 -1.57
C ALA A 189 3.48 6.82 -0.53
N ALA A 190 2.43 6.23 0.05
CA ALA A 190 2.54 5.09 0.96
C ALA A 190 3.09 3.84 0.24
N ALA A 191 2.63 3.58 -0.99
CA ALA A 191 3.17 2.52 -1.82
C ALA A 191 4.66 2.73 -2.14
N GLU A 192 5.08 3.96 -2.44
CA GLU A 192 6.49 4.29 -2.62
C GLU A 192 7.30 4.03 -1.33
N ALA A 193 6.76 4.42 -0.17
CA ALA A 193 7.37 4.17 1.13
C ALA A 193 7.54 2.66 1.43
N SER A 194 6.56 1.83 1.04
CA SER A 194 6.63 0.37 1.07
C SER A 194 7.84 -0.15 0.26
N GLY A 195 8.00 0.33 -0.97
CA GLY A 195 9.10 -0.08 -1.84
C GLY A 195 10.48 0.27 -1.26
N ILE A 196 10.60 1.47 -0.71
CA ILE A 196 11.82 1.95 -0.03
C ILE A 196 12.14 1.07 1.19
N ALA A 197 11.15 0.81 2.04
CA ALA A 197 11.31 -0.03 3.24
C ALA A 197 11.76 -1.44 2.85
N ARG A 198 11.13 -2.01 1.80
CA ARG A 198 11.45 -3.35 1.33
C ARG A 198 12.88 -3.47 0.82
N TRP A 199 13.33 -2.53 0.00
CA TRP A 199 14.72 -2.52 -0.47
C TRP A 199 15.71 -2.43 0.69
N CYS A 200 15.41 -1.59 1.69
CA CYS A 200 16.24 -1.43 2.87
C CYS A 200 16.33 -2.71 3.70
N LEU A 201 15.22 -3.42 3.89
CA LEU A 201 15.18 -4.73 4.55
C LEU A 201 16.00 -5.78 3.79
N ASP A 202 15.73 -5.96 2.51
CA ASP A 202 16.38 -6.98 1.68
C ASP A 202 17.90 -6.76 1.66
N THR A 203 18.34 -5.51 1.46
CA THR A 203 19.75 -5.11 1.47
C THR A 203 20.44 -5.39 2.81
N ALA A 204 19.80 -5.04 3.93
CA ALA A 204 20.33 -5.27 5.27
C ALA A 204 20.47 -6.77 5.57
N VAL A 205 19.44 -7.55 5.25
CA VAL A 205 19.40 -8.99 5.46
C VAL A 205 20.47 -9.69 4.61
N ASP A 206 20.60 -9.33 3.35
CA ASP A 206 21.59 -9.92 2.45
C ASP A 206 23.02 -9.59 2.89
N TYR A 207 23.28 -8.36 3.32
CA TYR A 207 24.56 -8.00 3.92
C TYR A 207 24.84 -8.80 5.21
N ALA A 208 23.83 -8.97 6.07
CA ALA A 208 23.96 -9.72 7.32
C ALA A 208 24.27 -11.21 7.11
N LYS A 209 23.83 -11.79 5.98
CA LYS A 209 24.11 -13.18 5.59
C LYS A 209 25.55 -13.40 5.10
N VAL A 210 26.26 -12.36 4.68
CA VAL A 210 27.59 -12.50 4.05
C VAL A 210 28.71 -11.82 4.82
N ARG A 211 28.44 -10.73 5.55
CA ARG A 211 29.47 -9.99 6.28
C ARG A 211 29.94 -10.78 7.50
N GLU A 212 31.25 -10.96 7.65
CA GLU A 212 31.85 -11.66 8.80
C GLU A 212 32.56 -10.70 9.77
N GLN A 213 32.33 -10.89 11.07
CA GLN A 213 33.05 -10.25 12.18
C GLN A 213 33.13 -11.23 13.35
N PHE A 214 34.21 -11.15 14.15
CA PHE A 214 34.45 -12.06 15.27
C PHE A 214 34.33 -13.55 14.88
N GLY A 215 34.82 -13.91 13.69
CA GLY A 215 34.87 -15.29 13.20
C GLY A 215 33.53 -15.89 12.75
N LYS A 216 32.46 -15.10 12.57
CA LYS A 216 31.18 -15.58 12.01
C LYS A 216 30.42 -14.47 11.28
N LYS A 217 29.40 -14.87 10.52
CA LYS A 217 28.46 -13.95 9.85
C LYS A 217 27.74 -13.07 10.88
N ILE A 218 27.57 -11.77 10.60
CA ILE A 218 26.97 -10.83 11.56
C ILE A 218 25.50 -11.19 11.86
N GLY A 219 24.77 -11.79 10.91
CA GLY A 219 23.41 -12.29 11.12
C GLY A 219 23.30 -13.43 12.15
N ALA A 220 24.42 -13.98 12.64
CA ALA A 220 24.42 -14.95 13.73
C ALA A 220 24.32 -14.31 15.13
N PHE A 221 24.57 -12.99 15.26
CA PHE A 221 24.43 -12.29 16.54
C PHE A 221 22.96 -11.92 16.80
N GLN A 222 22.47 -12.19 18.01
CA GLN A 222 21.06 -11.92 18.35
C GLN A 222 20.65 -10.46 18.16
N ALA A 223 21.53 -9.50 18.48
CA ALA A 223 21.22 -8.09 18.29
C ALA A 223 20.92 -7.75 16.81
N VAL A 224 21.67 -8.33 15.86
CA VAL A 224 21.42 -8.15 14.43
C VAL A 224 20.15 -8.88 14.01
N LYS A 225 19.89 -10.08 14.55
CA LYS A 225 18.65 -10.81 14.26
C LYS A 225 17.40 -10.05 14.71
N HIS A 226 17.40 -9.51 15.93
CA HIS A 226 16.28 -8.73 16.43
C HIS A 226 16.08 -7.47 15.60
N LEU A 227 17.16 -6.76 15.26
CA LEU A 227 17.06 -5.58 14.39
C LEU A 227 16.47 -5.93 13.01
N CYS A 228 16.91 -7.01 12.37
CA CYS A 228 16.32 -7.46 11.10
C CYS A 228 14.87 -7.95 11.24
N ALA A 229 14.50 -8.55 12.39
CA ALA A 229 13.13 -8.98 12.65
C ALA A 229 12.18 -7.79 12.87
N GLU A 230 12.61 -6.77 13.60
CA GLU A 230 11.89 -5.51 13.76
C GLU A 230 11.74 -4.78 12.42
N MET A 231 12.81 -4.75 11.60
CA MET A 231 12.72 -4.22 10.24
C MET A 231 11.69 -4.96 9.38
N LEU A 232 11.62 -6.29 9.51
CA LEU A 232 10.61 -7.09 8.81
C LEU A 232 9.20 -6.73 9.28
N GLU A 233 8.96 -6.70 10.59
CA GLU A 233 7.64 -6.32 11.15
C GLU A 233 7.18 -4.95 10.66
N ILE A 234 8.07 -3.95 10.71
CA ILE A 234 7.75 -2.59 10.25
C ILE A 234 7.52 -2.61 8.73
N SER A 235 8.39 -3.24 7.94
CA SER A 235 8.23 -3.30 6.49
C SER A 235 6.91 -3.95 6.08
N GLU A 236 6.53 -5.07 6.68
CA GLU A 236 5.26 -5.75 6.40
C GLU A 236 4.06 -4.88 6.83
N SER A 237 4.18 -4.12 7.93
CA SER A 237 3.13 -3.18 8.37
C SER A 237 2.96 -2.01 7.40
N VAL A 238 4.06 -1.48 6.85
CA VAL A 238 4.05 -0.43 5.82
C VAL A 238 3.39 -0.95 4.55
N THR A 239 3.81 -2.12 4.06
CA THR A 239 3.23 -2.74 2.85
C THR A 239 1.74 -3.01 3.03
N ALA A 240 1.35 -3.58 4.17
CA ALA A 240 -0.04 -3.88 4.47
C ALA A 240 -0.92 -2.61 4.48
N ALA A 241 -0.47 -1.55 5.15
CA ALA A 241 -1.22 -0.31 5.22
C ALA A 241 -1.31 0.40 3.85
N ALA A 242 -0.25 0.36 3.05
CA ALA A 242 -0.23 0.94 1.71
C ALA A 242 -1.23 0.24 0.76
N TRP A 243 -1.24 -1.10 0.75
CA TRP A 243 -2.12 -1.87 -0.12
C TRP A 243 -3.58 -1.80 0.32
N ASP A 244 -3.87 -1.81 1.63
CA ASP A 244 -5.25 -1.60 2.10
C ASP A 244 -5.78 -0.21 1.70
N ALA A 245 -4.94 0.83 1.76
CA ALA A 245 -5.34 2.17 1.35
C ALA A 245 -5.60 2.26 -0.17
N ALA A 246 -4.81 1.59 -1.00
CA ALA A 246 -5.03 1.53 -2.45
C ALA A 246 -6.35 0.83 -2.78
N GLU A 247 -6.60 -0.33 -2.15
CA GLU A 247 -7.84 -1.08 -2.30
C GLU A 247 -9.07 -0.31 -1.82
N ALA A 248 -8.98 0.35 -0.66
CA ALA A 248 -10.08 1.13 -0.12
C ALA A 248 -10.42 2.35 -0.99
N ALA A 249 -9.40 2.95 -1.62
CA ALA A 249 -9.56 4.13 -2.46
C ALA A 249 -10.36 3.88 -3.75
N GLU A 250 -10.34 2.66 -4.30
CA GLU A 250 -11.21 2.25 -5.43
C GLU A 250 -12.70 2.49 -5.16
N HIS A 251 -13.11 2.26 -3.91
CA HIS A 251 -14.51 2.35 -3.50
C HIS A 251 -14.88 3.76 -2.98
N GLY A 252 -13.87 4.61 -2.76
CA GLY A 252 -14.03 5.95 -2.22
C GLY A 252 -14.67 6.00 -0.83
N GLY A 253 -15.25 7.16 -0.49
CA GLY A 253 -16.01 7.35 0.74
C GLY A 253 -15.18 7.39 2.03
N GLU A 254 -15.86 7.14 3.16
CA GLU A 254 -15.25 7.28 4.49
C GLU A 254 -14.20 6.21 4.79
N GLN A 255 -14.36 4.99 4.25
CA GLN A 255 -13.37 3.93 4.42
C GLN A 255 -12.06 4.21 3.68
N ALA A 256 -12.12 4.77 2.45
CA ALA A 256 -10.93 5.22 1.74
C ALA A 256 -10.12 6.25 2.55
N ARG A 257 -10.81 7.24 3.13
CA ARG A 257 -10.19 8.25 4.00
C ARG A 257 -9.60 7.64 5.26
N PHE A 258 -10.30 6.67 5.86
CA PHE A 258 -9.84 5.95 7.04
C PHE A 258 -8.55 5.17 6.75
N SER A 259 -8.54 4.34 5.70
CA SER A 259 -7.37 3.54 5.32
C SER A 259 -6.20 4.42 4.86
N ALA A 260 -6.46 5.51 4.13
CA ALA A 260 -5.42 6.50 3.81
C ALA A 260 -4.82 7.15 5.07
N GLY A 261 -5.66 7.46 6.06
CA GLY A 261 -5.19 7.94 7.38
C GLY A 261 -4.30 6.91 8.09
N VAL A 262 -4.68 5.63 8.08
CA VAL A 262 -3.83 4.54 8.60
C VAL A 262 -2.50 4.50 7.86
N ALA A 263 -2.52 4.47 6.52
CA ALA A 263 -1.31 4.48 5.71
C ALA A 263 -0.41 5.68 6.01
N ALA A 264 -0.97 6.88 6.14
CA ALA A 264 -0.19 8.08 6.43
C ALA A 264 0.48 8.06 7.81
N THR A 265 -0.15 7.41 8.80
CA THR A 265 0.42 7.29 10.16
C THR A 265 1.47 6.19 10.28
N VAL A 266 1.42 5.17 9.42
CA VAL A 266 2.32 4.01 9.47
C VAL A 266 3.48 4.13 8.49
N CYS A 267 3.20 4.49 7.23
CA CYS A 267 4.11 4.25 6.12
C CYS A 267 5.33 5.17 6.13
N PHE A 268 5.12 6.48 6.34
CA PHE A 268 6.19 7.46 6.18
C PHE A 268 7.22 7.42 7.30
N ASP A 269 6.79 7.22 8.55
CA ASP A 269 7.71 7.01 9.66
C ASP A 269 8.36 5.62 9.60
N GLY A 270 7.59 4.58 9.28
CA GLY A 270 8.09 3.22 9.12
C GLY A 270 9.21 3.11 8.06
N ALA A 271 9.05 3.72 6.89
CA ALA A 271 10.10 3.72 5.86
C ALA A 271 11.39 4.40 6.33
N VAL A 272 11.30 5.51 7.08
CA VAL A 272 12.48 6.19 7.65
C VAL A 272 13.15 5.33 8.71
N GLU A 273 12.37 4.65 9.56
CA GLU A 273 12.90 3.74 10.59
C GLU A 273 13.65 2.56 9.98
N VAL A 274 13.06 1.88 8.99
CA VAL A 274 13.70 0.77 8.28
C VAL A 274 14.95 1.24 7.52
N ALA A 275 14.92 2.41 6.87
CA ALA A 275 16.10 2.96 6.20
C ALA A 275 17.26 3.24 7.16
N LYS A 276 16.98 3.78 8.36
CA LYS A 276 18.00 3.98 9.41
C LYS A 276 18.54 2.65 9.94
N ALA A 277 17.66 1.67 10.18
CA ALA A 277 18.05 0.35 10.64
C ALA A 277 18.92 -0.38 9.58
N CYS A 278 18.63 -0.21 8.29
CA CYS A 278 19.46 -0.73 7.21
C CYS A 278 20.90 -0.20 7.30
N ILE A 279 21.08 1.13 7.45
CA ILE A 279 22.41 1.73 7.67
C ILE A 279 23.08 1.16 8.93
N GLN A 280 22.32 0.95 10.01
CA GLN A 280 22.85 0.38 11.24
C GLN A 280 23.35 -1.07 11.05
N VAL A 281 22.65 -1.90 10.28
CA VAL A 281 23.07 -3.28 9.96
C VAL A 281 24.30 -3.30 9.05
N LEU A 282 24.35 -2.40 8.07
CA LEU A 282 25.51 -2.23 7.18
C LEU A 282 26.75 -1.77 7.95
N GLY A 283 26.54 -0.96 9.00
CA GLY A 283 27.61 -0.37 9.80
C GLY A 283 28.35 0.71 9.00
N GLY A 284 29.68 0.72 9.09
CA GLY A 284 30.51 1.77 8.48
C GLY A 284 30.23 2.00 6.99
N ILE A 285 30.07 0.93 6.20
CA ILE A 285 29.83 1.04 4.75
C ILE A 285 28.50 1.75 4.43
N GLY A 286 27.46 1.54 5.24
CA GLY A 286 26.16 2.17 5.06
C GLY A 286 26.15 3.68 5.35
N PHE A 287 27.22 4.20 5.95
CA PHE A 287 27.42 5.63 6.21
C PHE A 287 28.36 6.30 5.18
N THR A 288 28.86 5.55 4.21
CA THR A 288 29.72 6.08 3.13
C THR A 288 28.91 6.36 1.87
N PHE A 289 29.48 7.15 0.96
CA PHE A 289 28.94 7.37 -0.39
C PHE A 289 29.16 6.15 -1.33
N GLU A 290 29.90 5.12 -0.90
CA GLU A 290 30.15 3.93 -1.72
C GLU A 290 28.92 3.01 -1.78
N HIS A 291 28.01 3.08 -0.81
CA HIS A 291 26.80 2.26 -0.75
C HIS A 291 25.55 3.10 -1.03
N ASP A 292 24.46 2.49 -1.52
CA ASP A 292 23.25 3.21 -1.93
C ASP A 292 22.31 3.58 -0.77
N SER A 293 22.57 3.07 0.44
CA SER A 293 21.65 3.21 1.59
C SER A 293 21.37 4.65 1.99
N HIS A 294 22.32 5.58 1.78
CA HIS A 294 22.06 6.99 2.05
C HIS A 294 21.04 7.59 1.08
N LEU A 295 20.97 7.10 -0.17
CA LEU A 295 20.00 7.56 -1.16
C LEU A 295 18.58 7.19 -0.74
N TYR A 296 18.36 5.95 -0.29
CA TYR A 296 17.06 5.49 0.22
C TYR A 296 16.65 6.21 1.49
N LEU A 297 17.57 6.46 2.43
CA LEU A 297 17.27 7.26 3.62
C LEU A 297 16.88 8.70 3.26
N ARG A 298 17.61 9.33 2.34
CA ARG A 298 17.30 10.69 1.86
C ARG A 298 15.91 10.76 1.25
N ARG A 299 15.56 9.78 0.39
CA ARG A 299 14.23 9.69 -0.22
C ARG A 299 13.13 9.45 0.80
N ALA A 300 13.32 8.54 1.76
CA ALA A 300 12.35 8.31 2.83
C ALA A 300 12.10 9.59 3.68
N ILE A 301 13.17 10.30 4.04
CA ILE A 301 13.07 11.55 4.81
C ILE A 301 12.36 12.64 4.01
N ALA A 302 12.71 12.81 2.73
CA ALA A 302 12.09 13.80 1.85
C ALA A 302 10.60 13.50 1.63
N LEU A 303 10.24 12.24 1.38
CA LEU A 303 8.86 11.80 1.22
C LEU A 303 8.05 12.07 2.50
N ARG A 304 8.57 11.71 3.67
CA ARG A 304 7.91 12.03 4.95
C ARG A 304 7.75 13.53 5.14
N ALA A 305 8.78 14.32 4.84
CA ALA A 305 8.71 15.78 4.98
C ALA A 305 7.68 16.40 4.03
N PHE A 306 7.58 15.88 2.80
CA PHE A 306 6.62 16.33 1.79
C PHE A 306 5.17 16.04 2.18
N MET A 307 4.91 14.88 2.78
CA MET A 307 3.58 14.52 3.28
C MET A 307 3.17 15.27 4.54
N GLY A 308 4.15 15.83 5.27
CA GLY A 308 3.92 16.65 6.45
C GLY A 308 3.88 15.84 7.76
N SER A 309 3.21 16.39 8.77
CA SER A 309 3.21 15.81 10.13
C SER A 309 2.33 14.57 10.20
N THR A 310 2.91 13.42 10.56
CA THR A 310 2.16 12.19 10.89
C THR A 310 1.17 12.39 12.04
N GLY A 311 1.43 13.35 12.93
CA GLY A 311 0.51 13.73 14.00
C GLY A 311 -0.80 14.37 13.50
N ALA A 312 -0.78 15.11 12.38
CA ALA A 312 -2.01 15.67 11.80
C ALA A 312 -2.89 14.54 11.24
N PHE A 313 -2.31 13.61 10.49
CA PHE A 313 -3.00 12.42 10.01
C PHE A 313 -3.56 11.56 11.15
N ALA A 314 -2.82 11.41 12.26
CA ALA A 314 -3.30 10.67 13.42
C ALA A 314 -4.52 11.32 14.09
N VAL A 315 -4.57 12.65 14.14
CA VAL A 315 -5.74 13.39 14.65
C VAL A 315 -6.95 13.17 13.74
N ASP A 316 -6.78 13.34 12.42
CA ASP A 316 -7.86 13.17 11.45
C ASP A 316 -8.41 11.73 11.43
N LEU A 317 -7.50 10.74 11.49
CA LEU A 317 -7.86 9.33 11.63
C LEU A 317 -8.60 9.06 12.94
N GLY A 318 -8.15 9.65 14.05
CA GLY A 318 -8.79 9.55 15.35
C GLY A 318 -10.22 10.10 15.35
N GLU A 319 -10.45 11.23 14.68
CA GLU A 319 -11.79 11.80 14.50
C GLU A 319 -12.69 10.90 13.64
N CYS A 320 -12.18 10.35 12.54
CA CYS A 320 -12.91 9.38 11.72
C CYS A 320 -13.30 8.13 12.55
N ALA A 321 -12.37 7.61 13.36
CA ALA A 321 -12.64 6.49 14.25
C ALA A 321 -13.72 6.84 15.30
N ARG A 322 -13.69 8.07 15.83
CA ARG A 322 -14.65 8.54 16.84
C ARG A 322 -16.08 8.67 16.29
N THR A 323 -16.24 8.98 15.00
CA THR A 323 -17.56 9.04 14.35
C THR A 323 -18.12 7.68 13.95
N GLY A 324 -17.39 6.60 14.25
CA GLY A 324 -17.83 5.21 14.02
C GLY A 324 -17.34 4.61 12.71
N VAL A 325 -16.57 5.36 11.90
CA VAL A 325 -16.00 4.83 10.67
C VAL A 325 -15.02 3.71 11.00
N ARG A 326 -15.19 2.56 10.37
CA ARG A 326 -14.29 1.41 10.46
C ARG A 326 -14.00 0.90 9.07
N ARG A 327 -12.79 0.36 8.89
CA ARG A 327 -12.45 -0.41 7.72
C ARG A 327 -13.09 -1.80 7.84
N SER A 328 -13.94 -2.15 6.89
CA SER A 328 -14.48 -3.50 6.72
C SER A 328 -14.05 -4.00 5.35
N GLY A 329 -13.76 -5.29 5.19
CA GLY A 329 -13.37 -5.82 3.89
C GLY A 329 -13.85 -7.23 3.70
N ASP A 330 -14.25 -7.55 2.47
CA ASP A 330 -14.56 -8.91 2.06
C ASP A 330 -13.29 -9.62 1.60
N ILE A 331 -13.21 -10.93 1.79
CA ILE A 331 -12.11 -11.74 1.27
C ILE A 331 -12.49 -12.20 -0.14
N ASP A 332 -11.65 -11.89 -1.13
CA ASP A 332 -11.77 -12.49 -2.46
C ASP A 332 -11.12 -13.89 -2.43
N PHE A 333 -11.92 -14.91 -2.78
CA PHE A 333 -11.47 -16.30 -2.82
C PHE A 333 -11.19 -16.79 -4.25
N GLY A 334 -11.20 -15.89 -5.25
CA GLY A 334 -10.93 -16.23 -6.65
C GLY A 334 -11.95 -17.22 -7.22
N GLY A 335 -13.21 -17.13 -6.80
CA GLY A 335 -14.31 -18.00 -7.20
C GLY A 335 -14.32 -19.39 -6.54
N GLN A 336 -13.39 -19.69 -5.62
CA GLN A 336 -13.40 -20.96 -4.87
C GLN A 336 -14.65 -21.12 -3.99
N ASP A 337 -15.34 -20.03 -3.71
CA ASP A 337 -16.54 -19.91 -2.90
C ASP A 337 -17.85 -20.07 -3.67
N ASP A 338 -17.83 -19.94 -5.01
CA ASP A 338 -19.04 -19.98 -5.86
C ASP A 338 -19.89 -21.23 -5.63
N GLU A 339 -19.25 -22.38 -5.36
CA GLU A 339 -19.94 -23.65 -5.17
C GLU A 339 -20.82 -23.69 -3.90
N PHE A 340 -20.43 -22.97 -2.85
CA PHE A 340 -21.09 -23.08 -1.54
C PHE A 340 -21.57 -21.77 -0.95
N ARG A 341 -21.20 -20.60 -1.48
CA ARG A 341 -21.59 -19.30 -0.92
C ARG A 341 -23.09 -19.10 -0.88
N ASP A 342 -23.82 -19.43 -1.95
CA ASP A 342 -25.27 -19.27 -1.98
C ASP A 342 -25.98 -20.18 -0.97
N ALA A 343 -25.47 -21.41 -0.81
CA ALA A 343 -25.95 -22.33 0.22
C ALA A 343 -25.65 -21.79 1.63
N ALA A 344 -24.43 -21.30 1.86
CA ALA A 344 -24.00 -20.69 3.11
C ALA A 344 -24.85 -19.48 3.49
N ARG A 345 -25.09 -18.58 2.53
CA ARG A 345 -25.95 -17.40 2.67
C ARG A 345 -27.38 -17.78 3.02
N THR A 346 -27.97 -18.72 2.27
CA THR A 346 -29.35 -19.16 2.48
C THR A 346 -29.52 -19.71 3.89
N GLU A 347 -28.57 -20.53 4.35
CA GLU A 347 -28.61 -21.16 5.66
C GLU A 347 -28.35 -20.15 6.79
N ALA A 348 -27.39 -19.24 6.62
CA ALA A 348 -27.12 -18.17 7.58
C ALA A 348 -28.35 -17.25 7.75
N GLN A 349 -29.00 -16.86 6.65
CA GLN A 349 -30.23 -16.07 6.69
C GLN A 349 -31.39 -16.82 7.36
N ARG A 350 -31.50 -18.13 7.10
CA ARG A 350 -32.49 -18.99 7.79
C ARG A 350 -32.26 -18.98 9.30
N ILE A 351 -31.01 -19.12 9.74
CA ILE A 351 -30.64 -19.10 11.17
C ILE A 351 -30.92 -17.72 11.77
N GLY A 352 -30.49 -16.63 11.10
CA GLY A 352 -30.67 -15.26 11.58
C GLY A 352 -32.13 -14.84 11.71
N ALA A 353 -33.04 -15.43 10.93
CA ALA A 353 -34.48 -15.19 11.03
C ALA A 353 -35.16 -15.88 12.23
N LEU A 354 -34.46 -16.79 12.93
CA LEU A 354 -34.99 -17.47 14.11
C LEU A 354 -34.90 -16.59 15.36
N PRO A 355 -35.77 -16.80 16.37
CA PRO A 355 -35.58 -16.25 17.70
C PRO A 355 -34.19 -16.62 18.25
N GLU A 356 -33.53 -15.69 18.93
CA GLU A 356 -32.16 -15.85 19.46
C GLU A 356 -31.97 -17.16 20.27
N ALA A 357 -33.01 -17.55 21.03
CA ALA A 357 -33.01 -18.80 21.81
C ALA A 357 -32.89 -20.07 20.97
N ASP A 358 -33.29 -20.02 19.70
CA ASP A 358 -33.33 -21.16 18.78
C ASP A 358 -32.11 -21.19 17.82
N GLN A 359 -31.40 -20.07 17.66
CA GLN A 359 -30.27 -19.94 16.74
C GLN A 359 -29.14 -20.94 17.05
N ARG A 360 -28.86 -21.15 18.35
CA ARG A 360 -27.79 -22.08 18.77
C ARG A 360 -28.05 -23.51 18.35
N ALA A 361 -29.30 -23.99 18.47
CA ALA A 361 -29.68 -25.32 18.02
C ALA A 361 -29.56 -25.41 16.49
N ALA A 362 -30.07 -24.40 15.79
CA ALA A 362 -30.01 -24.35 14.33
C ALA A 362 -28.56 -24.30 13.77
N LEU A 363 -27.62 -23.65 14.47
CA LEU A 363 -26.19 -23.67 14.13
C LEU A 363 -25.56 -25.06 14.29
N ALA A 364 -25.96 -25.81 15.31
CA ALA A 364 -25.50 -27.17 15.51
C ALA A 364 -26.08 -28.08 14.41
N ASP A 365 -27.40 -28.08 14.24
CA ASP A 365 -28.11 -28.92 13.28
C ASP A 365 -27.65 -28.72 11.82
N SER A 366 -27.20 -27.50 11.48
CA SER A 366 -26.68 -27.18 10.14
C SER A 366 -25.20 -27.51 9.94
N GLY A 367 -24.48 -27.84 11.02
CA GLY A 367 -23.03 -27.97 11.05
C GLY A 367 -22.27 -26.64 11.05
N PHE A 368 -22.94 -25.49 11.05
CA PHE A 368 -22.29 -24.17 11.01
C PHE A 368 -21.64 -23.78 12.34
N LEU A 369 -21.99 -24.46 13.43
CA LEU A 369 -21.34 -24.29 14.73
C LEU A 369 -19.89 -24.79 14.69
N THR A 370 -19.63 -25.87 13.97
CA THR A 370 -18.32 -26.53 13.87
C THR A 370 -18.07 -26.99 12.42
N PRO A 371 -17.94 -26.08 11.45
CA PRO A 371 -17.95 -26.45 10.03
C PRO A 371 -16.82 -27.40 9.64
N HIS A 372 -15.64 -27.26 10.24
CA HIS A 372 -14.47 -28.09 9.97
C HIS A 372 -14.54 -29.51 10.55
N TRP A 373 -15.47 -29.79 11.46
CA TRP A 373 -15.60 -31.14 12.03
C TRP A 373 -16.17 -32.09 10.98
N PRO A 374 -15.77 -33.38 11.00
CA PRO A 374 -16.26 -34.34 10.03
C PRO A 374 -17.77 -34.56 10.16
N VAL A 375 -18.43 -34.85 9.04
CA VAL A 375 -19.82 -35.33 9.01
C VAL A 375 -19.93 -36.58 9.92
N PRO A 376 -20.98 -36.71 10.77
CA PRO A 376 -22.16 -35.84 10.89
C PRO A 376 -22.06 -34.73 11.95
N PHE A 377 -20.88 -34.44 12.51
CA PHE A 377 -20.70 -33.48 13.61
C PHE A 377 -20.39 -32.04 13.14
N GLY A 378 -20.43 -31.84 11.82
CA GLY A 378 -20.00 -30.66 11.08
C GLY A 378 -20.09 -30.95 9.59
N LEU A 379 -19.40 -30.15 8.78
CA LEU A 379 -19.46 -30.23 7.31
C LEU A 379 -18.20 -30.84 6.68
N GLY A 380 -17.12 -31.02 7.44
CA GLY A 380 -15.79 -31.30 6.90
C GLY A 380 -15.24 -30.13 6.06
N ALA A 381 -15.65 -28.90 6.39
CA ALA A 381 -15.37 -27.71 5.60
C ALA A 381 -13.86 -27.38 5.55
N GLY A 382 -13.37 -27.11 4.34
CA GLY A 382 -12.04 -26.53 4.13
C GLY A 382 -11.93 -25.09 4.64
N ALA A 383 -10.74 -24.49 4.55
CA ALA A 383 -10.49 -23.14 5.08
C ALA A 383 -11.38 -22.06 4.43
N VAL A 384 -11.51 -22.08 3.09
CA VAL A 384 -12.34 -21.12 2.35
C VAL A 384 -13.81 -21.24 2.76
N GLN A 385 -14.32 -22.47 2.81
CA GLN A 385 -15.72 -22.70 3.19
C GLN A 385 -16.02 -22.25 4.63
N GLN A 386 -15.08 -22.42 5.56
CA GLN A 386 -15.22 -21.88 6.92
C GLN A 386 -15.33 -20.36 6.91
N LEU A 387 -14.44 -19.66 6.20
CA LEU A 387 -14.45 -18.19 6.14
C LEU A 387 -15.73 -17.65 5.47
N VAL A 388 -16.22 -18.31 4.43
CA VAL A 388 -17.50 -17.93 3.80
C VAL A 388 -18.67 -18.13 4.74
N ILE A 389 -18.71 -19.24 5.49
CA ILE A 389 -19.74 -19.44 6.52
C ILE A 389 -19.67 -18.34 7.58
N ASP A 390 -18.46 -17.98 8.04
CA ASP A 390 -18.27 -16.91 9.02
C ASP A 390 -18.80 -15.56 8.49
N GLN A 391 -18.47 -15.22 7.24
CA GLN A 391 -18.92 -13.99 6.60
C GLN A 391 -20.44 -13.92 6.43
N GLU A 392 -21.06 -15.01 5.98
CA GLU A 392 -22.51 -15.03 5.77
C GLU A 392 -23.29 -15.05 7.10
N LEU A 393 -22.74 -15.66 8.16
CA LEU A 393 -23.30 -15.56 9.52
C LEU A 393 -23.22 -14.13 10.07
N GLU A 394 -22.10 -13.44 9.89
CA GLU A 394 -21.94 -12.03 10.27
C GLU A 394 -22.95 -11.16 9.52
N ASN A 395 -23.09 -11.35 8.20
CA ASN A 395 -24.07 -10.64 7.38
C ASN A 395 -25.53 -10.89 7.83
N ALA A 396 -25.81 -12.06 8.38
CA ALA A 396 -27.11 -12.41 8.94
C ALA A 396 -27.30 -11.96 10.40
N GLY A 397 -26.31 -11.32 11.01
CA GLY A 397 -26.34 -10.90 12.41
C GLY A 397 -26.33 -12.06 13.40
N VAL A 398 -25.76 -13.21 13.02
CA VAL A 398 -25.70 -14.41 13.85
C VAL A 398 -24.31 -14.55 14.46
N GLU A 399 -24.23 -14.51 15.79
CA GLU A 399 -22.98 -14.76 16.50
C GLU A 399 -22.80 -16.26 16.75
N ARG A 400 -21.71 -16.83 16.25
CA ARG A 400 -21.35 -18.22 16.56
C ARG A 400 -20.80 -18.29 17.99
N PRO A 401 -21.38 -19.15 18.87
CA PRO A 401 -20.91 -19.25 20.24
C PRO A 401 -19.55 -19.96 20.34
N ASP A 402 -18.69 -19.46 21.22
CA ASP A 402 -17.42 -20.12 21.57
C ASP A 402 -17.68 -21.38 22.42
N LEU A 403 -17.23 -22.54 21.93
CA LEU A 403 -17.34 -23.82 22.65
C LEU A 403 -16.24 -23.99 23.71
N VAL A 404 -15.29 -23.06 23.80
CA VAL A 404 -14.17 -23.05 24.74
C VAL A 404 -13.48 -24.42 24.70
N ILE A 405 -13.42 -25.16 25.83
CA ILE A 405 -12.78 -26.48 25.92
C ILE A 405 -13.39 -27.50 24.96
N GLY A 406 -14.69 -27.38 24.68
CA GLY A 406 -15.40 -28.27 23.76
C GLY A 406 -14.83 -28.24 22.34
N ALA A 407 -14.37 -27.06 21.88
CA ALA A 407 -13.77 -26.90 20.55
C ALA A 407 -12.46 -27.70 20.37
N TRP A 408 -11.76 -28.03 21.46
CA TRP A 408 -10.44 -28.66 21.44
C TRP A 408 -10.53 -30.15 21.82
N ALA A 409 -11.37 -30.47 22.81
CA ALA A 409 -11.51 -31.82 23.32
C ALA A 409 -12.28 -32.72 22.33
N ALA A 410 -13.34 -32.21 21.71
CA ALA A 410 -14.20 -33.03 20.86
C ALA A 410 -13.51 -33.50 19.56
N PRO A 411 -12.73 -32.69 18.81
CA PRO A 411 -11.96 -33.19 17.66
C PRO A 411 -11.01 -34.31 18.03
N THR A 412 -10.32 -34.17 19.17
CA THR A 412 -9.40 -35.19 19.69
C THR A 412 -10.13 -36.51 20.00
N ILE A 413 -11.34 -36.43 20.57
CA ILE A 413 -12.18 -37.62 20.86
C ILE A 413 -12.73 -38.22 19.56
N LEU A 414 -13.13 -37.41 18.59
CA LEU A 414 -13.59 -37.88 17.29
C LEU A 414 -12.49 -38.67 16.58
N GLU A 415 -11.26 -38.14 16.56
CA GLU A 415 -10.13 -38.77 15.88
C GLU A 415 -9.57 -39.98 16.64
N GLY A 416 -9.26 -39.83 17.93
CA GLY A 416 -8.52 -40.83 18.71
C GLY A 416 -9.29 -41.51 19.85
N GLY A 417 -10.55 -41.11 20.09
CA GLY A 417 -11.39 -41.68 21.15
C GLY A 417 -11.96 -43.06 20.80
N THR A 418 -12.28 -43.82 21.84
CA THR A 418 -13.07 -45.06 21.73
C THR A 418 -14.52 -44.75 21.36
N ASP A 419 -15.26 -45.74 20.83
CA ASP A 419 -16.68 -45.55 20.46
C ASP A 419 -17.55 -45.12 21.66
N GLU A 420 -17.28 -45.66 22.85
CA GLU A 420 -17.96 -45.24 24.09
C GLU A 420 -17.68 -43.76 24.42
N GLN A 421 -16.44 -43.30 24.22
CA GLN A 421 -16.10 -41.89 24.45
C GLN A 421 -16.76 -40.97 23.42
N ARG A 422 -16.83 -41.40 22.15
CA ARG A 422 -17.53 -40.65 21.10
C ARG A 422 -19.01 -40.53 21.42
N GLU A 423 -19.71 -41.64 21.67
CA GLU A 423 -21.15 -41.64 22.00
C GLU A 423 -21.47 -40.82 23.26
N ARG A 424 -20.60 -40.88 24.27
CA ARG A 424 -20.83 -40.20 25.55
C ARG A 424 -20.57 -38.70 25.48
N PHE A 425 -19.51 -38.27 24.79
CA PHE A 425 -18.98 -36.92 24.89
C PHE A 425 -19.18 -36.07 23.63
N VAL A 426 -19.40 -36.68 22.46
CA VAL A 426 -19.59 -35.98 21.20
C VAL A 426 -20.85 -36.50 20.52
N ARG A 427 -21.97 -35.82 20.75
CA ARG A 427 -23.23 -36.16 20.08
C ARG A 427 -23.25 -35.59 18.67
N PRO A 428 -23.88 -36.27 17.69
CA PRO A 428 -24.17 -35.68 16.40
C PRO A 428 -24.90 -34.35 16.60
N THR A 429 -24.47 -33.35 15.85
CA THR A 429 -25.07 -32.02 15.84
C THR A 429 -26.14 -31.98 14.77
#